data_AF-A0A7J9JU26-F1
#
_entry.id   AF-A0A7J9JU26-F1
#
_cell.length_a   1.000
_cell.length_b   1.000
_cell.length_c   1.000
_cell.angle_alpha   90.00
_cell.angle_beta   90.00
_cell.angle_gamma   90.00
#
_symmetry.space_group_name_H-M   'P 1'
#
loop_
_entity.id
_entity.type
_entity.pdbx_description
1 polymer ?
#
loop_
_entity_poly.entity_id
_entity_poly.type
_entity_poly.pdbx_seq_one_letter_code
_entity_poly.pdbx_strand_id
1 'polypeptide(L)'
;MSEYGFKKVLSLEEFASYFESIDPVSQYKRWTTMPQSDRKEPAVPRYNVLSERIKAAFVVSDPVDWGRDIQVLCDVLRSGGLLGGANNIQPPLYFAADDLEYQAAFPSKRLGMGAFRIALESIFNR
;
A
#
# COMPACT_ATOMS: atom_id res chain seq x y z
N MET A 1 1.64 5.99 12.77
CA MET A 1 1.41 7.19 11.93
C MET A 1 0.48 8.21 12.60
N SER A 2 -0.75 7.88 12.98
CA SER A 2 -1.65 8.84 13.66
C SER A 2 -1.07 9.38 14.97
N GLU A 3 -0.38 8.53 15.75
CA GLU A 3 0.33 8.92 16.98
C GLU A 3 1.49 9.88 16.73
N TYR A 4 2.03 9.92 15.51
CA TYR A 4 3.06 10.89 15.10
C TYR A 4 2.44 12.23 14.63
N GLY A 5 1.12 12.43 14.84
CA GLY A 5 0.42 13.68 14.55
C GLY A 5 -0.19 13.79 13.15
N PHE A 6 -0.10 12.74 12.32
CA PHE A 6 -0.77 12.71 11.01
C PHE A 6 -2.29 12.62 11.19
N LYS A 7 -3.03 13.56 10.56
CA LYS A 7 -4.48 13.70 10.75
C LYS A 7 -5.31 12.69 9.96
N LYS A 8 -4.95 12.47 8.69
CA LYS A 8 -5.63 11.55 7.76
C LYS A 8 -4.66 10.47 7.35
N VAL A 9 -4.84 9.28 7.90
CA VAL A 9 -3.96 8.13 7.70
C VAL A 9 -4.82 6.97 7.22
N LEU A 10 -4.34 6.30 6.18
CA LEU A 10 -4.87 5.05 5.66
C LEU A 10 -3.70 4.10 5.45
N SER A 11 -3.89 2.84 5.83
CA SER A 11 -3.03 1.75 5.40
C SER A 11 -3.29 1.42 3.92
N LEU A 12 -2.34 0.73 3.27
CA LEU A 12 -2.51 0.25 1.89
C LEU A 12 -3.68 -0.74 1.77
N GLU A 13 -3.90 -1.57 2.79
CA GLU A 13 -5.04 -2.48 2.88
C GLU A 13 -6.36 -1.74 2.98
N GLU A 14 -6.47 -0.75 3.89
CA GLU A 14 -7.68 0.08 3.99
C GLU A 14 -7.94 0.82 2.68
N PHE A 15 -6.91 1.39 2.04
CA PHE A 15 -7.06 2.05 0.75
C PHE A 15 -7.58 1.09 -0.33
N ALA A 16 -7.02 -0.11 -0.42
CA ALA A 16 -7.44 -1.13 -1.38
C ALA A 16 -8.90 -1.57 -1.14
N SER A 17 -9.37 -1.61 0.11
CA SER A 17 -10.74 -2.01 0.45
C SER A 17 -11.84 -1.11 -0.12
N TYR A 18 -11.49 0.11 -0.54
CA TYR A 18 -12.43 1.03 -1.23
C TYR A 18 -12.65 0.69 -2.71
N PHE A 19 -11.88 -0.25 -3.28
CA PHE A 19 -11.89 -0.58 -4.70
C PHE A 19 -11.96 -2.10 -4.88
N GLU A 20 -13.14 -2.63 -5.25
CA GLU A 20 -13.38 -4.08 -5.33
C GLU A 20 -12.40 -4.82 -6.25
N SER A 21 -11.97 -4.19 -7.35
CA SER A 21 -11.17 -4.81 -8.40
C SER A 21 -9.71 -4.33 -8.47
N ILE A 22 -9.22 -3.58 -7.47
CA ILE A 22 -7.84 -3.08 -7.47
C ILE A 22 -6.80 -4.20 -7.37
N ASP A 23 -7.18 -5.31 -6.74
CA ASP A 23 -6.38 -6.52 -6.64
C ASP A 23 -7.09 -7.69 -7.33
N PRO A 24 -6.74 -7.98 -8.60
CA PRO A 24 -7.45 -8.97 -9.42
C PRO A 24 -7.29 -10.41 -8.91
N VAL A 25 -6.32 -10.64 -8.03
CA VAL A 25 -6.04 -11.96 -7.44
C VAL A 25 -6.45 -12.05 -5.97
N SER A 26 -7.17 -11.04 -5.45
CA SER A 26 -7.67 -10.99 -4.06
C SER A 26 -8.46 -12.24 -3.67
N GLN A 27 -9.26 -12.79 -4.59
CA GLN A 27 -10.02 -14.04 -4.39
C GLN A 27 -9.15 -15.25 -4.03
N TYR A 28 -7.86 -15.25 -4.40
CA TYR A 28 -6.92 -16.33 -4.10
C TYR A 28 -6.20 -16.11 -2.75
N LYS A 29 -6.33 -14.93 -2.13
CA LYS A 29 -5.63 -14.55 -0.90
C LYS A 29 -6.44 -14.91 0.34
N ARG A 30 -6.64 -16.21 0.57
CA ARG A 30 -7.41 -16.76 1.71
C ARG A 30 -6.91 -16.31 3.10
N TRP A 31 -5.67 -15.84 3.18
CA TRP A 31 -5.03 -15.34 4.40
C TRP A 31 -5.42 -13.88 4.75
N THR A 32 -5.92 -13.12 3.77
CA THR A 32 -6.49 -11.76 3.98
C THR A 32 -7.98 -11.80 4.30
N THR A 33 -8.63 -12.94 4.08
CA THR A 33 -10.07 -13.08 4.31
C THR A 33 -10.32 -13.26 5.82
N MET A 34 -10.56 -12.16 6.53
CA MET A 34 -11.34 -12.25 7.76
C MET A 34 -12.65 -13.01 7.45
N PRO A 35 -13.13 -13.89 8.34
CA PRO A 35 -14.41 -14.57 8.15
C PRO A 35 -15.48 -13.55 7.75
N GLN A 36 -16.30 -13.91 6.76
CA GLN A 36 -17.34 -13.02 6.21
C GLN A 36 -18.32 -12.50 7.28
N SER A 37 -18.38 -13.16 8.45
CA SER A 37 -19.13 -12.75 9.64
C SER A 37 -18.55 -11.54 10.40
N ASP A 38 -17.26 -11.23 10.23
CA ASP A 38 -16.57 -10.09 10.85
C ASP A 38 -16.35 -8.91 9.89
N ARG A 39 -16.80 -9.05 8.64
CA ARG A 39 -16.97 -7.90 7.74
C ARG A 39 -18.11 -7.05 8.29
N LYS A 40 -17.80 -6.21 9.29
CA LYS A 40 -18.63 -5.05 9.61
C LYS A 40 -18.90 -4.35 8.28
N GLU A 41 -20.17 -4.07 7.99
CA GLU A 41 -20.55 -3.15 6.91
C GLU A 41 -19.55 -1.99 6.88
N PRO A 42 -19.10 -1.54 5.69
CA PRO A 42 -18.03 -0.55 5.61
C PRO A 42 -18.44 0.61 6.51
N ALA A 43 -17.75 0.72 7.65
CA ALA A 43 -17.91 1.84 8.54
C ALA A 43 -17.71 3.05 7.63
N VAL A 44 -18.71 3.95 7.62
CA VAL A 44 -18.75 5.14 6.76
C VAL A 44 -17.32 5.58 6.46
N PRO A 45 -16.88 5.57 5.17
CA PRO A 45 -15.52 5.87 4.79
C PRO A 45 -14.98 7.01 5.62
N ARG A 46 -13.97 6.74 6.46
CA ARG A 46 -13.37 7.80 7.30
C ARG A 46 -12.91 8.97 6.45
N TYR A 47 -12.58 8.69 5.19
CA TYR A 47 -12.16 9.63 4.16
C TYR A 47 -12.77 9.25 2.82
N ASN A 48 -13.10 10.23 1.99
CA ASN A 48 -13.53 9.98 0.62
C ASN A 48 -12.30 9.84 -0.29
N VAL A 49 -11.82 8.62 -0.51
CA VAL A 49 -10.65 8.34 -1.36
C VAL A 49 -10.85 8.69 -2.84
N LEU A 50 -12.10 8.94 -3.27
CA LEU A 50 -12.44 9.33 -4.63
C LEU A 50 -12.36 10.85 -4.86
N SER A 51 -12.35 11.65 -3.80
CA SER A 51 -12.28 13.12 -3.89
C SER A 51 -11.11 13.74 -3.14
N GLU A 52 -10.54 13.03 -2.16
CA GLU A 52 -9.39 13.49 -1.40
C GLU A 52 -8.07 12.96 -1.96
N ARG A 53 -7.12 13.88 -2.16
CA ARG A 53 -5.79 13.54 -2.69
C ARG A 53 -4.83 13.05 -1.60
N ILE A 54 -4.24 11.87 -1.82
CA ILE A 54 -3.10 11.35 -1.07
C ILE A 54 -1.91 12.29 -1.22
N LYS A 55 -1.37 12.75 -0.08
CA LYS A 55 -0.30 13.76 -0.04
C LYS A 55 1.11 13.19 0.04
N ALA A 56 1.25 11.96 0.53
CA ALA A 56 2.50 11.23 0.65
C ALA A 56 2.20 9.76 0.91
N ALA A 57 3.16 8.89 0.58
CA ALA A 57 3.14 7.47 0.93
C ALA A 57 4.36 7.15 1.80
N PHE A 58 4.16 6.29 2.80
CA PHE A 58 5.21 5.87 3.73
C PHE A 58 5.21 4.34 3.82
N VAL A 59 6.33 3.71 3.50
CA VAL A 59 6.57 2.28 3.70
C VAL A 59 7.41 2.16 4.98
N VAL A 60 6.73 1.88 6.09
CA VAL A 60 7.34 1.86 7.44
C VAL A 60 7.63 0.45 7.95
N SER A 61 7.15 -0.57 7.24
CA SER A 61 7.36 -1.98 7.53
C SER A 61 7.32 -2.79 6.24
N ASP A 62 7.93 -3.97 6.24
CA ASP A 62 7.89 -4.88 5.10
C ASP A 62 6.45 -5.28 4.73
N PRO A 63 6.00 -4.98 3.49
CA PRO A 63 4.67 -5.37 3.05
C PRO A 63 4.52 -6.89 2.95
N VAL A 64 3.35 -7.41 3.33
CA VAL A 64 3.06 -8.85 3.23
C VAL A 64 2.48 -9.20 1.85
N ASP A 65 1.69 -8.31 1.26
CA ASP A 65 1.06 -8.49 -0.05
C ASP A 65 1.72 -7.63 -1.13
N TRP A 66 2.90 -8.06 -1.60
CA TRP A 66 3.66 -7.25 -2.56
C TRP A 66 2.87 -6.93 -3.83
N GLY A 67 2.06 -7.88 -4.33
CA GLY A 67 1.29 -7.68 -5.56
C GLY A 67 0.27 -6.54 -5.42
N ARG A 68 -0.56 -6.59 -4.36
CA ARG A 68 -1.54 -5.54 -4.08
C ARG A 68 -0.85 -4.22 -3.74
N ASP A 69 0.14 -4.25 -2.87
CA ASP A 69 0.74 -3.05 -2.31
C ASP A 69 1.57 -2.30 -3.37
N ILE A 70 2.25 -3.00 -4.28
CA ILE A 70 2.91 -2.40 -5.45
C ILE A 70 1.88 -1.80 -6.41
N GLN A 71 0.78 -2.50 -6.69
CA GLN A 71 -0.29 -1.99 -7.57
C GLN A 71 -0.87 -0.68 -7.03
N VAL A 72 -1.27 -0.67 -5.75
CA VAL A 72 -1.79 0.51 -5.05
C VAL A 72 -0.79 1.67 -5.09
N LEU A 73 0.49 1.42 -4.77
CA LEU A 73 1.52 2.46 -4.80
C LEU A 73 1.71 3.01 -6.23
N CYS A 74 1.74 2.16 -7.25
CA CYS A 74 1.82 2.61 -8.64
C CYS A 74 0.63 3.51 -9.00
N ASP A 75 -0.59 3.11 -8.66
CA ASP A 75 -1.79 3.88 -8.97
C ASP A 75 -1.81 5.24 -8.25
N VAL A 76 -1.43 5.26 -6.97
CA VAL A 76 -1.29 6.50 -6.19
C VAL A 76 -0.22 7.42 -6.79
N LEU A 77 0.96 6.88 -7.10
CA LEU A 77 2.09 7.69 -7.61
C LEU A 77 1.83 8.23 -9.01
N ARG A 78 1.27 7.41 -9.92
CA ARG A 78 0.97 7.81 -11.30
C ARG A 78 -0.20 8.79 -11.42
N SER A 79 -1.18 8.71 -10.50
CA SER A 79 -2.36 9.59 -10.49
C SER A 79 -2.17 10.92 -9.75
N GLY A 80 -0.95 11.17 -9.26
CA GLY A 80 -0.68 12.32 -8.39
C GLY A 80 -1.34 12.20 -7.00
N GLY A 81 -1.81 11.02 -6.61
CA GLY A 81 -2.51 10.75 -5.36
C GLY A 81 -4.03 10.85 -5.42
N LEU A 82 -4.64 10.96 -6.61
CA LEU A 82 -6.10 10.88 -6.76
C LEU A 82 -6.42 10.02 -7.99
N LEU A 83 -6.95 8.82 -7.78
CA LEU A 83 -7.25 7.89 -8.88
C LEU A 83 -8.20 8.53 -9.91
N GLY A 84 -7.85 8.42 -11.18
CA GLY A 84 -8.58 9.07 -12.29
C GLY A 84 -8.35 10.58 -12.42
N GLY A 85 -7.55 11.19 -11.55
CA GLY A 85 -7.19 12.60 -11.62
C GLY A 85 -6.10 12.90 -12.65
N ALA A 86 -6.21 14.03 -13.35
CA ALA A 86 -5.27 14.46 -14.39
C ALA A 86 -4.01 15.21 -13.88
N ASN A 87 -3.70 15.11 -12.58
CA ASN A 87 -2.57 15.86 -12.01
C ASN A 87 -1.29 15.00 -12.04
N ASN A 88 -0.26 15.50 -12.72
CA ASN A 88 1.00 14.80 -12.94
C ASN A 88 2.01 14.98 -11.78
N ILE A 89 1.65 15.67 -10.70
CA ILE A 89 2.54 15.83 -9.54
C ILE A 89 2.48 14.57 -8.67
N GLN A 90 3.48 13.71 -8.83
CA GLN A 90 3.67 12.51 -8.02
C GLN A 90 3.80 12.86 -6.52
N PRO A 91 3.04 12.22 -5.61
CA PRO A 91 3.24 12.37 -4.18
C PRO A 91 4.60 11.80 -3.76
N PRO A 92 5.28 12.40 -2.77
CA PRO A 92 6.51 11.84 -2.25
C PRO A 92 6.26 10.45 -1.62
N LEU A 93 7.21 9.54 -1.86
CA LEU A 93 7.26 8.20 -1.29
C LEU A 93 8.49 8.10 -0.39
N TYR A 94 8.29 7.64 0.85
CA TYR A 94 9.34 7.46 1.83
C TYR A 94 9.42 6.00 2.27
N PHE A 95 10.64 5.49 2.40
CA PHE A 95 10.94 4.18 2.97
C PHE A 95 11.65 4.37 4.32
N ALA A 96 11.26 3.58 5.33
CA ALA A 96 11.90 3.64 6.63
C ALA A 96 13.25 2.90 6.68
N ALA A 97 13.50 1.98 5.74
CA ALA A 97 14.73 1.21 5.61
C ALA A 97 15.02 0.90 4.13
N ASP A 98 16.29 0.59 3.81
CA ASP A 98 16.74 0.24 2.45
C ASP A 98 17.55 -1.08 2.42
N ASP A 99 17.42 -1.91 3.45
CA ASP A 99 18.15 -3.17 3.52
C ASP A 99 17.59 -4.15 2.48
N LEU A 100 18.44 -4.58 1.53
CA LEU A 100 18.08 -5.62 0.57
C LEU A 100 17.75 -6.94 1.27
N GLU A 101 18.54 -7.28 2.28
CA GLU A 101 18.45 -8.52 3.02
C GLU A 101 18.62 -8.29 4.53
N TYR A 102 17.96 -9.10 5.35
CA TYR A 102 18.14 -9.12 6.80
C TYR A 102 18.19 -10.55 7.35
N GLN A 103 18.77 -10.71 8.54
CA GLN A 103 18.82 -11.99 9.25
C GLN A 103 17.59 -12.11 10.17
N ALA A 104 16.78 -13.15 9.94
CA ALA A 104 15.62 -13.48 10.76
C ALA A 104 15.88 -14.79 11.54
N ALA A 105 14.81 -15.41 12.06
CA ALA A 105 14.89 -16.73 12.70
C ALA A 105 15.32 -17.85 11.73
N PHE A 106 15.11 -17.69 10.42
CA PHE A 106 15.52 -18.67 9.42
C PHE A 106 17.05 -18.62 9.19
N PRO A 107 17.76 -19.76 9.01
CA PRO A 107 19.23 -19.78 8.97
C PRO A 107 19.88 -18.93 7.88
N SER A 108 19.21 -18.69 6.75
CA SER A 108 19.71 -17.78 5.71
C SER A 108 18.90 -16.49 5.65
N LYS A 109 19.56 -15.41 5.21
CA LYS A 109 19.00 -14.07 5.09
C LYS A 109 17.75 -14.04 4.21
N ARG A 110 16.78 -13.21 4.59
CA ARG A 110 15.53 -12.97 3.87
C ARG A 110 15.55 -11.59 3.22
N LEU A 111 14.77 -11.41 2.16
CA LEU A 111 14.60 -10.12 1.51
C LEU A 111 13.89 -9.15 2.46
N GLY A 112 14.43 -7.94 2.57
CA GLY A 112 13.85 -6.85 3.35
C GLY A 112 13.23 -5.75 2.49
N MET A 113 13.00 -4.60 3.10
CA MET A 113 12.33 -3.46 2.50
C MET A 113 13.06 -2.91 1.26
N GLY A 114 14.39 -2.99 1.22
CA GLY A 114 15.17 -2.60 0.04
C GLY A 114 14.82 -3.44 -1.19
N ALA A 115 14.53 -4.73 -1.02
CA ALA A 115 14.07 -5.58 -2.13
C ALA A 115 12.67 -5.18 -2.60
N PHE A 116 11.77 -4.84 -1.68
CA PHE A 116 10.44 -4.32 -2.02
C PHE A 116 10.54 -2.99 -2.78
N ARG A 117 11.41 -2.06 -2.34
CA ARG A 117 11.68 -0.80 -3.03
C ARG A 117 12.16 -1.04 -4.46
N ILE A 118 13.16 -1.91 -4.66
CA ILE A 118 13.68 -2.25 -5.99
C ILE A 118 12.57 -2.82 -6.88
N ALA A 119 11.73 -3.72 -6.36
CA ALA A 119 10.61 -4.28 -7.11
C ALA A 119 9.61 -3.20 -7.54
N LEU A 120 9.21 -2.31 -6.62
CA LEU A 120 8.32 -1.19 -6.91
C LEU A 120 8.92 -0.26 -7.97
N GLU A 121 10.16 0.20 -7.79
CA GLU A 121 10.83 1.11 -8.72
C GLU A 121 10.98 0.48 -10.12
N SER A 122 11.27 -0.81 -10.18
CA SER A 122 11.41 -1.54 -11.44
C SER A 122 10.10 -1.64 -12.23
N ILE A 123 8.96 -1.71 -11.52
CA ILE A 123 7.62 -1.75 -12.12
C ILE A 123 7.13 -0.34 -12.46
N PHE A 124 7.41 0.62 -11.58
CA PHE A 124 6.96 2.00 -11.73
C PHE A 124 7.60 2.70 -12.94
N ASN A 125 8.91 2.48 -13.15
CA ASN A 125 9.73 3.14 -14.18
C ASN A 125 9.72 2.46 -15.55
N ARG A 126 8.95 1.37 -15.72
CA ARG A 126 8.71 0.74 -17.03
C ARG A 126 7.46 1.32 -17.67
#